data_AF-A0A7S4GDC5-F1
#
_entry.id   AF-A0A7S4GDC5-F1
#
_cell.length_a   1.000
_cell.length_b   1.000
_cell.length_c   1.000
_cell.angle_alpha   90.00
_cell.angle_beta   90.00
_cell.angle_gamma   90.00
#
_symmetry.space_group_name_H-M   'P 1'
#
loop_
_entity.id
_entity.type
_entity.pdbx_description
1 polymer ?
#
loop_
_entity_poly.entity_id
_entity_poly.type
_entity_poly.pdbx_seq_one_letter_code
_entity_poly.pdbx_strand_id
1 'polypeptide(L)'
;KIHDEQGLSKLHGVVNVEQPNCNLYSFTGSLLVSPESQTYSLGPSQLLLRDSQLCHTEFIHGLVVYTGFESKVMLNYSRSVHKQSRVDHMINKCLKWVLFGLLLWCCVCSSGMLFWATDSTDLPKSFGQSWYLQDDRSPPLNSIVGFFTFVILFNNLIPISLYVSVELVKAVQGVFIESDLKMYHAPKDGPARARTTSLNEELGQVECVFSDKTGTLTCNVMKFYKFSAAGVSYGQGTEEIGRMSGNQPANAEEDRMSEASETESSSKTEAVKF
;
A
#
# COMPACT_ATOMS: atom_id res chain seq x y z
N LYS A 1 -3.57 -47.97 5.07
CA LYS A 1 -2.96 -46.72 5.58
C LYS A 1 -1.47 -46.78 5.28
N ILE A 2 -0.94 -45.77 4.60
CA ILE A 2 0.48 -45.68 4.25
C ILE A 2 1.16 -44.93 5.38
N HIS A 3 2.12 -45.57 6.06
CA HIS A 3 2.87 -44.97 7.16
C HIS A 3 4.34 -44.71 6.80
N ASP A 4 4.86 -45.39 5.78
CA ASP A 4 6.26 -45.29 5.36
C ASP A 4 6.38 -44.77 3.92
N GLU A 5 7.50 -44.09 3.62
CA GLU A 5 7.85 -43.60 2.28
C GLU A 5 7.87 -44.71 1.22
N GLN A 6 8.24 -45.93 1.62
CA GLN A 6 8.21 -47.11 0.74
C GLN A 6 6.79 -47.56 0.38
N GLY A 7 5.79 -47.25 1.22
CA GLY A 7 4.39 -47.47 0.90
C GLY A 7 3.84 -46.40 -0.03
N LEU A 8 4.38 -45.18 0.03
CA LEU A 8 4.02 -44.09 -0.87
C LEU A 8 4.56 -44.32 -2.29
N SER A 9 5.76 -44.86 -2.43
CA SER A 9 6.35 -45.15 -3.75
C SER A 9 5.62 -46.25 -4.52
N LYS A 10 4.91 -47.14 -3.81
CA LYS A 10 4.08 -48.21 -4.40
C LYS A 10 2.67 -47.75 -4.74
N LEU A 11 2.28 -46.54 -4.32
CA LEU A 11 0.95 -46.00 -4.58
C LEU A 11 0.85 -45.56 -6.03
N HIS A 12 0.02 -46.24 -6.82
CA HIS A 12 -0.33 -45.84 -8.17
C HIS A 12 -1.81 -45.43 -8.21
N GLY A 13 -2.07 -44.23 -8.71
CA GLY A 13 -3.42 -43.72 -8.84
C GLY A 13 -3.50 -42.50 -9.73
N VAL A 14 -4.72 -42.15 -10.11
CA VAL A 14 -5.03 -40.97 -10.92
C VAL A 14 -5.94 -40.07 -10.10
N VAL A 15 -5.58 -38.79 -10.00
CA VAL A 15 -6.41 -37.78 -9.35
C VAL A 15 -7.05 -36.91 -10.42
N ASN A 16 -8.37 -36.95 -10.47
CA ASN A 16 -9.17 -36.07 -11.31
C ASN A 16 -9.73 -34.95 -10.45
N VAL A 17 -9.47 -33.70 -10.84
CA VAL A 17 -9.92 -32.52 -10.11
C VAL A 17 -10.64 -31.57 -11.04
N GLU A 18 -11.52 -30.74 -10.48
CA GLU A 18 -12.10 -29.62 -11.19
C GLU A 18 -11.04 -28.58 -11.61
N GLN A 19 -11.39 -27.74 -12.60
CA GLN A 19 -10.54 -26.62 -12.99
C GLN A 19 -10.35 -25.62 -11.83
N PRO A 20 -9.21 -24.91 -11.77
CA PRO A 20 -8.94 -23.93 -10.73
C PRO A 20 -10.07 -22.89 -10.61
N ASN A 21 -10.60 -22.71 -9.40
CA ASN A 21 -11.62 -21.71 -9.09
C ASN A 21 -11.20 -20.84 -7.89
N CYS A 22 -11.78 -19.64 -7.80
CA CYS A 22 -11.54 -18.69 -6.71
C CYS A 22 -12.33 -19.01 -5.43
N ASN A 23 -13.27 -19.96 -5.46
CA ASN A 23 -14.05 -20.29 -4.27
C ASN A 23 -13.22 -21.14 -3.29
N LEU A 24 -12.87 -20.57 -2.14
CA LEU A 24 -12.04 -21.23 -1.13
C LEU A 24 -12.70 -22.50 -0.55
N TYR A 25 -14.03 -22.53 -0.46
CA TYR A 25 -14.77 -23.60 0.25
C TYR A 25 -15.37 -24.67 -0.66
N SER A 26 -15.30 -24.50 -1.98
CA SER A 26 -15.82 -25.48 -2.95
C SER A 26 -14.67 -26.25 -3.54
N PHE A 27 -14.56 -27.56 -3.32
CA PHE A 27 -13.57 -28.39 -4.02
C PHE A 27 -14.19 -29.73 -4.35
N THR A 28 -14.09 -30.13 -5.61
CA THR A 28 -14.57 -31.41 -6.10
C THR A 28 -13.45 -32.15 -6.84
N GLY A 29 -13.12 -33.35 -6.35
CA GLY A 29 -12.19 -34.25 -7.02
C GLY A 29 -12.52 -35.72 -6.77
N SER A 30 -11.84 -36.58 -7.51
CA SER A 30 -11.88 -38.02 -7.30
C SER A 30 -10.47 -38.61 -7.41
N LEU A 31 -10.13 -39.47 -6.46
CA LEU A 31 -8.89 -40.25 -6.43
C LEU A 31 -9.21 -41.69 -6.81
N LEU A 32 -8.62 -42.15 -7.90
CA LEU A 32 -8.68 -43.53 -8.36
C LEU A 32 -7.39 -44.23 -7.96
N VAL A 33 -7.46 -45.23 -7.09
CA VAL A 33 -6.27 -45.99 -6.64
C VAL A 33 -6.23 -47.36 -7.31
N SER A 34 -5.13 -47.67 -7.98
CA SER A 34 -4.82 -48.99 -8.53
C SER A 34 -4.01 -49.78 -7.52
N PRO A 35 -4.24 -51.10 -7.31
CA PRO A 35 -4.95 -52.04 -8.19
C PRO A 35 -6.45 -52.30 -7.89
N GLU A 36 -7.00 -51.76 -6.79
CA GLU A 36 -8.35 -52.10 -6.33
C GLU A 36 -9.49 -51.37 -7.06
N SER A 37 -9.18 -50.46 -8.00
CA SER A 37 -10.16 -49.64 -8.76
C SER A 37 -11.18 -48.90 -7.89
N GLN A 38 -10.83 -48.63 -6.62
CA GLN A 38 -11.69 -47.89 -5.70
C GLN A 38 -11.59 -46.39 -5.99
N THR A 39 -12.75 -45.75 -6.07
CA THR A 39 -12.86 -44.29 -6.26
C THR A 39 -13.16 -43.64 -4.91
N TYR A 40 -12.29 -42.72 -4.49
CA TYR A 40 -12.49 -41.90 -3.32
C TYR A 40 -12.87 -40.48 -3.75
N SER A 41 -14.00 -39.97 -3.23
CA SER A 41 -14.36 -38.57 -3.44
C SER A 41 -13.48 -37.66 -2.58
N LEU A 42 -12.97 -36.60 -3.19
CA LEU A 42 -12.21 -35.54 -2.55
C LEU A 42 -13.08 -34.29 -2.46
N GLY A 43 -13.23 -33.79 -1.23
CA GLY A 43 -13.95 -32.56 -0.89
C GLY A 43 -13.01 -31.50 -0.27
N PRO A 44 -13.54 -30.33 0.11
CA PRO A 44 -12.76 -29.21 0.62
C PRO A 44 -11.97 -29.54 1.91
N SER A 45 -12.44 -30.49 2.72
CA SER A 45 -11.75 -30.93 3.93
C SER A 45 -10.44 -31.68 3.66
N GLN A 46 -10.24 -32.21 2.44
CA GLN A 46 -9.01 -32.90 2.04
C GLN A 46 -8.06 -31.99 1.24
N LEU A 47 -8.45 -30.73 0.99
CA LEU A 47 -7.62 -29.76 0.29
C LEU A 47 -6.88 -28.87 1.29
N LEU A 48 -5.55 -28.86 1.22
CA LEU A 48 -4.74 -27.91 1.95
C LEU A 48 -4.43 -26.71 1.05
N LEU A 49 -4.88 -25.53 1.48
CA LEU A 49 -4.64 -24.29 0.77
C LEU A 49 -3.20 -23.80 0.95
N ARG A 50 -2.73 -23.08 -0.06
CA ARG A 50 -1.50 -22.28 0.04
C ARG A 50 -1.64 -21.26 1.19
N ASP A 51 -0.53 -20.97 1.87
CA ASP A 51 -0.41 -20.05 3.01
C ASP A 51 -1.10 -20.52 4.31
N SER A 52 -1.71 -21.71 4.32
CA SER A 52 -2.12 -22.38 5.55
C SER A 52 -0.90 -22.88 6.33
N GLN A 53 -0.90 -22.68 7.64
CA GLN A 53 0.11 -23.25 8.53
C GLN A 53 -0.38 -24.60 9.06
N LEU A 54 0.45 -25.63 8.91
CA LEU A 54 0.20 -26.93 9.51
C LEU A 54 0.52 -26.86 11.00
N CYS A 55 -0.46 -27.22 11.84
CA CYS A 55 -0.34 -27.18 13.29
C CYS A 55 -0.75 -28.54 13.90
N HIS A 56 -0.16 -28.88 15.05
CA HIS A 56 -0.48 -30.09 15.82
C HIS A 56 -0.20 -31.44 15.11
N THR A 57 0.66 -31.45 14.09
CA THR A 57 1.18 -32.66 13.44
C THR A 57 2.63 -32.45 13.03
N GLU A 58 3.45 -33.50 13.07
CA GLU A 58 4.88 -33.41 12.76
C GLU A 58 5.13 -33.30 11.25
N PHE A 59 4.49 -34.15 10.46
CA PHE A 59 4.57 -34.13 9.01
C PHE A 59 3.29 -34.67 8.37
N ILE A 60 3.13 -34.38 7.08
CA ILE A 60 2.08 -34.94 6.23
C ILE A 60 2.69 -35.33 4.88
N HIS A 61 2.10 -36.32 4.23
CA HIS A 61 2.32 -36.58 2.81
C HIS A 61 1.12 -36.09 2.03
N GLY A 62 1.35 -35.24 1.03
CA GLY A 62 0.31 -34.66 0.20
C GLY A 62 0.69 -34.66 -1.28
N LEU A 63 -0.31 -34.65 -2.15
CA LEU A 63 -0.14 -34.47 -3.58
C LEU A 63 -0.47 -33.01 -3.94
N VAL A 64 0.42 -32.37 -4.69
CA VAL A 64 0.19 -31.00 -5.17
C VAL A 64 -0.76 -31.04 -6.37
N VAL A 65 -1.92 -30.41 -6.22
CA VAL A 65 -2.98 -30.37 -7.26
C VAL A 65 -2.90 -29.08 -8.09
N TYR A 66 -2.78 -27.92 -7.43
CA TYR A 66 -2.70 -26.62 -8.08
C TYR A 66 -1.36 -25.95 -7.77
N THR A 67 -0.74 -25.30 -8.76
CA THR A 67 0.57 -24.66 -8.59
C THR A 67 0.54 -23.18 -9.00
N GLY A 68 1.38 -22.37 -8.35
CA GLY A 68 1.58 -20.97 -8.72
C GLY A 68 0.29 -20.13 -8.73
N PHE A 69 -0.03 -19.56 -9.91
CA PHE A 69 -1.19 -18.70 -10.15
C PHE A 69 -2.52 -19.45 -10.21
N GLU A 70 -2.50 -20.77 -10.30
CA GLU A 70 -3.70 -21.61 -10.26
C GLU A 70 -4.13 -21.94 -8.83
N SER A 71 -3.29 -21.64 -7.83
CA SER A 71 -3.68 -21.81 -6.42
C SER A 71 -4.84 -20.88 -6.07
N LYS A 72 -5.82 -21.39 -5.29
CA LYS A 72 -7.05 -20.65 -4.95
C LYS A 72 -6.81 -19.30 -4.27
N VAL A 73 -5.78 -19.22 -3.43
CA VAL A 73 -5.38 -17.96 -2.78
C VAL A 73 -4.89 -16.95 -3.82
N MET A 74 -4.09 -17.41 -4.79
CA MET A 74 -3.58 -16.54 -5.85
C MET A 74 -4.67 -16.11 -6.84
N LEU A 75 -5.69 -16.95 -7.06
CA LEU A 75 -6.87 -16.56 -7.84
C LEU A 75 -7.74 -15.50 -7.16
N ASN A 76 -7.71 -15.43 -5.82
CA ASN A 76 -8.33 -14.33 -5.07
C ASN A 76 -7.41 -13.12 -4.89
N TYR A 77 -6.14 -13.23 -5.28
CA TYR A 77 -5.20 -12.14 -5.16
C TYR A 77 -5.43 -11.12 -6.28
N SER A 78 -5.76 -9.89 -5.91
CA SER A 78 -5.82 -8.79 -6.86
C SER A 78 -4.40 -8.34 -7.22
N ARG A 79 -4.12 -8.20 -8.53
CA ARG A 79 -2.82 -7.73 -9.01
C ARG A 79 -2.53 -6.35 -8.41
N SER A 80 -1.29 -6.14 -7.96
CA SER A 80 -0.85 -4.83 -7.49
C SER A 80 -0.97 -3.82 -8.64
N VAL A 81 -1.89 -2.88 -8.50
CA VAL A 81 -2.06 -1.75 -9.42
C VAL A 81 -1.20 -0.60 -8.92
N HIS A 82 -0.54 0.10 -9.84
CA HIS A 82 0.17 1.33 -9.50
C HIS A 82 -0.82 2.37 -8.99
N LYS A 83 -0.63 2.83 -7.75
CA LYS A 83 -1.50 3.82 -7.11
C LYS A 83 -0.90 5.21 -7.30
N GLN A 84 -1.71 6.13 -7.82
CA GLN A 84 -1.37 7.55 -7.95
C GLN A 84 -2.10 8.34 -6.87
N SER A 85 -1.44 9.34 -6.30
CA SER A 85 -2.06 10.21 -5.31
C SER A 85 -2.97 11.26 -5.97
N ARG A 86 -3.92 11.79 -5.20
CA ARG A 86 -4.75 12.94 -5.56
C ARG A 86 -3.91 14.20 -5.76
N VAL A 87 -2.83 14.35 -4.99
CA VAL A 87 -1.88 15.48 -5.15
C VAL A 87 -1.17 15.40 -6.50
N ASP A 88 -0.73 14.22 -6.94
CA ASP A 88 -0.14 14.05 -8.28
C ASP A 88 -1.14 14.43 -9.38
N HIS A 89 -2.42 14.06 -9.20
CA HIS A 89 -3.47 14.45 -10.14
C HIS A 89 -3.67 15.98 -10.16
N MET A 90 -3.63 16.63 -9.00
CA MET A 90 -3.74 18.08 -8.87
C MET A 90 -2.56 18.80 -9.52
N ILE A 91 -1.33 18.34 -9.30
CA ILE A 91 -0.11 18.88 -9.93
C ILE A 91 -0.23 18.77 -11.45
N ASN A 92 -0.60 17.61 -11.97
CA ASN A 92 -0.80 17.39 -13.40
C ASN A 92 -1.89 18.30 -13.98
N LYS A 93 -2.98 18.53 -13.25
CA LYS A 93 -4.04 19.47 -13.65
C LYS A 93 -3.53 20.92 -13.67
N CYS A 94 -2.79 21.34 -12.65
CA CYS A 94 -2.17 22.67 -12.58
C CYS A 94 -1.19 22.89 -13.74
N LEU A 95 -0.32 21.93 -14.02
CA LEU A 95 0.64 21.96 -15.12
C LEU A 95 -0.04 22.16 -16.48
N LYS A 96 -1.16 21.46 -16.72
CA LYS A 96 -1.97 21.62 -17.94
C LYS A 96 -2.52 23.05 -18.09
N TRP A 97 -3.03 23.64 -17.01
CA TRP A 97 -3.54 25.01 -17.02
C TRP A 97 -2.42 26.04 -17.25
N VAL A 98 -1.26 25.86 -16.60
CA VAL A 98 -0.08 26.72 -16.81
C VAL A 98 0.40 26.64 -18.25
N LEU A 99 0.53 25.44 -18.82
CA LEU A 99 0.92 25.24 -20.22
C LEU A 99 -0.08 25.90 -21.19
N PHE A 100 -1.38 25.72 -20.96
CA PHE A 100 -2.41 26.35 -21.79
C PHE A 100 -2.35 27.88 -21.70
N GLY A 101 -2.22 28.44 -20.50
CA GLY A 101 -2.07 29.87 -20.29
C GLY A 101 -0.81 30.44 -20.95
N LEU A 102 0.32 29.70 -20.86
CA LEU A 102 1.57 30.05 -21.52
C LEU A 102 1.41 30.13 -23.05
N LEU A 103 0.81 29.12 -23.65
CA LEU A 103 0.59 29.09 -25.10
C LEU A 103 -0.31 30.24 -25.56
N LEU A 104 -1.38 30.52 -24.81
CA LEU A 104 -2.27 31.65 -25.09
C LEU A 104 -1.51 32.98 -24.99
N TRP A 105 -0.68 33.16 -23.97
CA TRP A 105 0.14 34.35 -23.81
C TRP A 105 1.14 34.53 -24.97
N CYS A 106 1.80 33.44 -25.40
CA CYS A 106 2.68 33.46 -26.57
C CYS A 106 1.93 33.84 -27.85
N CYS A 107 0.69 33.37 -28.03
CA CYS A 107 -0.16 33.76 -29.16
C CYS A 107 -0.49 35.26 -29.14
N VAL A 108 -0.79 35.83 -27.95
CA VAL A 108 -1.06 37.26 -27.79
C VAL A 108 0.18 38.09 -28.13
N CYS A 109 1.36 37.70 -27.64
CA CYS A 109 2.62 38.39 -27.96
C CYS A 109 2.98 38.29 -29.45
N SER A 110 2.79 37.11 -30.06
CA SER A 110 3.02 36.86 -31.48
C SER A 110 2.07 37.67 -32.37
N SER A 111 0.81 37.81 -31.96
CA SER A 111 -0.17 38.66 -32.62
C SER A 111 0.16 40.14 -32.46
N GLY A 112 0.58 40.58 -31.26
CA GLY A 112 1.05 41.95 -31.02
C GLY A 112 2.26 42.31 -31.90
N MET A 113 3.19 41.37 -32.09
CA MET A 113 4.31 41.52 -33.02
C MET A 113 3.84 41.64 -34.48
N LEU A 114 2.83 40.85 -34.88
CA LEU A 114 2.24 40.95 -36.22
C LEU A 114 1.57 42.31 -36.44
N PHE A 115 0.73 42.76 -35.49
CA PHE A 115 0.07 44.07 -35.55
C PHE A 115 1.09 45.20 -35.61
N TRP A 116 2.13 45.16 -34.76
CA TRP A 116 3.18 46.16 -34.78
C TRP A 116 3.95 46.18 -36.11
N ALA A 117 4.23 45.01 -36.69
CA ALA A 117 4.89 44.91 -37.99
C ALA A 117 4.01 45.41 -39.15
N THR A 118 2.69 45.26 -39.07
CA THR A 118 1.75 45.75 -40.10
C THR A 118 1.39 47.22 -39.93
N ASP A 119 1.32 47.74 -38.70
CA ASP A 119 0.97 49.15 -38.41
C ASP A 119 2.17 50.08 -38.61
N SER A 120 3.39 49.57 -38.40
CA SER A 120 4.64 50.30 -38.65
C SER A 120 4.91 50.62 -40.13
N THR A 121 4.00 50.27 -41.06
CA THR A 121 4.04 50.82 -42.42
C THR A 121 3.64 52.30 -42.48
N ASP A 122 2.91 52.81 -41.47
CA ASP A 122 2.40 54.20 -41.41
C ASP A 122 3.15 55.13 -40.42
N LEU A 123 4.03 54.59 -39.57
CA LEU A 123 4.94 55.39 -38.72
C LEU A 123 6.21 55.80 -39.51
N PRO A 124 6.77 57.01 -39.27
CA PRO A 124 7.90 57.50 -40.05
C PRO A 124 9.08 56.52 -39.94
N LYS A 125 9.65 56.19 -41.10
CA LYS A 125 10.74 55.25 -41.41
C LYS A 125 12.07 55.48 -40.64
N SER A 126 12.05 56.07 -39.44
CA SER A 126 13.23 56.46 -38.66
C SER A 126 13.82 55.31 -37.84
N PHE A 127 13.03 54.28 -37.47
CA PHE A 127 13.54 53.09 -36.77
C PHE A 127 13.85 51.90 -37.71
N GLY A 128 13.22 51.84 -38.89
CA GLY A 128 13.44 50.80 -39.91
C GLY A 128 14.67 50.98 -40.80
N GLN A 129 15.43 52.07 -40.65
CA GLN A 129 16.66 52.34 -41.41
C GLN A 129 17.96 52.09 -40.62
N SER A 130 17.87 51.37 -39.50
CA SER A 130 19.06 50.85 -38.83
C SER A 130 19.55 49.64 -39.62
N TRP A 131 20.72 49.75 -40.28
CA TRP A 131 21.30 48.70 -41.13
C TRP A 131 21.41 47.32 -40.41
N TYR A 132 21.45 47.34 -39.09
CA TYR A 132 21.58 46.18 -38.21
C TYR A 132 20.23 45.59 -37.73
N LEU A 133 19.10 46.23 -38.06
CA LEU A 133 17.73 45.82 -37.68
C LEU A 133 16.87 45.36 -38.87
N GLN A 134 17.45 45.23 -40.07
CA GLN A 134 16.74 44.72 -41.23
C GLN A 134 16.41 43.23 -41.04
N ASP A 135 15.13 42.92 -40.99
CA ASP A 135 14.62 41.56 -41.04
C ASP A 135 14.03 41.31 -42.43
N ASP A 136 14.65 40.42 -43.20
CA ASP A 136 14.24 40.09 -44.59
C ASP A 136 13.01 39.16 -44.63
N ARG A 137 12.44 38.80 -43.48
CA ARG A 137 11.30 37.89 -43.38
C ARG A 137 9.97 38.62 -43.58
N SER A 138 8.99 37.93 -44.17
CA SER A 138 7.64 38.47 -44.26
C SER A 138 7.01 38.60 -42.86
N PRO A 139 6.16 39.62 -42.62
CA PRO A 139 5.48 39.82 -41.32
C PRO A 139 4.83 38.57 -40.71
N PRO A 140 4.11 37.70 -41.47
CA PRO A 140 3.54 36.48 -40.89
C PRO A 140 4.61 35.45 -40.51
N LEU A 141 5.70 35.32 -41.28
CA LEU A 141 6.80 34.42 -40.94
C LEU A 141 7.53 34.91 -39.67
N ASN A 142 7.73 36.22 -39.53
CA ASN A 142 8.34 36.79 -38.34
C ASN A 142 7.46 36.56 -37.09
N SER A 143 6.14 36.70 -37.20
CA SER A 143 5.20 36.41 -36.11
C SER A 143 5.23 34.94 -35.66
N ILE A 144 5.37 33.99 -36.60
CA ILE A 144 5.49 32.55 -36.30
C ILE A 144 6.83 32.24 -35.61
N VAL A 145 7.95 32.78 -36.10
CA VAL A 145 9.25 32.62 -35.44
C VAL A 145 9.24 33.30 -34.05
N GLY A 146 8.59 34.46 -33.95
CA GLY A 146 8.34 35.17 -32.71
C GLY A 146 7.56 34.32 -31.70
N PHE A 147 6.52 33.59 -32.13
CA PHE A 147 5.78 32.66 -31.27
C PHE A 147 6.71 31.62 -30.60
N PHE A 148 7.52 30.91 -31.38
CA PHE A 148 8.47 29.93 -30.83
C PHE A 148 9.55 30.58 -29.96
N THR A 149 9.98 31.79 -30.32
CA THR A 149 10.93 32.57 -29.52
C THR A 149 10.34 32.93 -28.15
N PHE A 150 9.07 33.36 -28.09
CA PHE A 150 8.37 33.63 -26.84
C PHE A 150 8.15 32.38 -26.00
N VAL A 151 7.86 31.22 -26.62
CA VAL A 151 7.77 29.95 -25.90
C VAL A 151 9.09 29.59 -25.20
N ILE A 152 10.22 29.79 -25.89
CA ILE A 152 11.55 29.57 -25.29
C ILE A 152 11.82 30.59 -24.17
N LEU A 153 11.52 31.87 -24.42
CA LEU A 153 11.72 32.94 -23.45
C LEU A 153 10.95 32.69 -22.14
N PHE A 154 9.72 32.18 -22.25
CA PHE A 154 8.83 31.93 -21.13
C PHE A 154 8.87 30.48 -20.62
N ASN A 155 9.81 29.64 -21.07
CA ASN A 155 9.91 28.24 -20.65
C ASN A 155 10.06 28.09 -19.12
N ASN A 156 10.68 29.06 -18.45
CA ASN A 156 10.85 29.11 -16.99
C ASN A 156 9.54 29.20 -16.20
N LEU A 157 8.40 29.53 -16.84
CA LEU A 157 7.08 29.49 -16.19
C LEU A 157 6.59 28.07 -15.92
N ILE A 158 7.15 27.06 -16.60
CA ILE A 158 6.88 25.66 -16.32
C ILE A 158 7.90 25.23 -15.25
N PRO A 159 7.49 25.04 -13.98
CA PRO A 159 8.42 24.72 -12.91
C PRO A 159 8.82 23.24 -13.00
N ILE A 160 9.87 22.94 -13.76
CA ILE A 160 10.40 21.56 -13.87
C ILE A 160 10.83 21.05 -12.49
N SER A 161 11.32 21.95 -11.63
CA SER A 161 11.72 21.65 -10.25
C SER A 161 10.56 21.26 -9.33
N LEU A 162 9.31 21.58 -9.66
CA LEU A 162 8.15 21.26 -8.82
C LEU A 162 8.01 19.76 -8.61
N TYR A 163 8.15 18.97 -9.68
CA TYR A 163 7.97 17.53 -9.62
C TYR A 163 9.04 16.88 -8.71
N VAL A 164 10.31 17.22 -8.96
CA VAL A 164 11.44 16.71 -8.18
C VAL A 164 11.33 17.16 -6.71
N SER A 165 10.90 18.38 -6.45
CA SER A 165 10.73 18.90 -5.09
C SER A 165 9.64 18.13 -4.34
N VAL A 166 8.51 17.84 -4.98
CA VAL A 166 7.42 17.06 -4.38
C VAL A 166 7.86 15.62 -4.11
N GLU A 167 8.57 14.98 -5.04
CA GLU A 167 9.11 13.64 -4.83
C GLU A 167 10.12 13.60 -3.67
N LEU A 168 10.99 14.60 -3.56
CA LEU A 168 11.95 14.71 -2.46
C LEU A 168 11.22 14.87 -1.12
N VAL A 169 10.20 15.72 -1.06
CA VAL A 169 9.38 15.89 0.16
C VAL A 169 8.71 14.56 0.55
N LYS A 170 8.12 13.83 -0.41
CA LYS A 170 7.52 12.51 -0.18
C LYS A 170 8.53 11.49 0.35
N ALA A 171 9.75 11.48 -0.19
CA ALA A 171 10.82 10.60 0.26
C ALA A 171 11.23 10.93 1.71
N VAL A 172 11.44 12.21 2.03
CA VAL A 172 11.78 12.65 3.39
C VAL A 172 10.68 12.31 4.39
N GLN A 173 9.41 12.51 4.02
CA GLN A 173 8.27 12.10 4.85
C GLN A 173 8.26 10.59 5.12
N GLY A 174 8.62 9.77 4.13
CA GLY A 174 8.76 8.32 4.31
C GLY A 174 9.81 7.97 5.36
N VAL A 175 10.98 8.61 5.32
CA VAL A 175 12.05 8.41 6.32
C VAL A 175 11.57 8.81 7.72
N PHE A 176 10.80 9.88 7.85
CA PHE A 176 10.25 10.29 9.15
C PHE A 176 9.24 9.29 9.71
N ILE A 177 8.40 8.69 8.87
CA ILE A 177 7.48 7.62 9.29
C ILE A 177 8.25 6.41 9.82
N GLU A 178 9.33 6.00 9.14
CA GLU A 178 10.13 4.84 9.55
C GLU A 178 10.96 5.11 10.82
N SER A 179 11.33 6.37 11.06
CA SER A 179 12.14 6.77 12.21
C SER A 179 11.32 7.08 13.47
N ASP A 180 9.99 6.95 13.43
CA ASP A 180 9.13 7.27 14.58
C ASP A 180 9.10 6.13 15.61
N LEU A 181 9.67 6.40 16.79
CA LEU A 181 9.68 5.47 17.93
C LEU A 181 8.28 5.18 18.48
N LYS A 182 7.29 6.06 18.29
CA LYS A 182 5.91 5.80 18.75
C LYS A 182 5.22 4.73 17.91
N MET A 183 5.68 4.50 16.69
CA MET A 183 5.16 3.46 15.79
C MET A 183 6.01 2.19 15.79
N TYR A 184 6.99 2.07 16.70
CA TYR A 184 7.83 0.90 16.84
C TYR A 184 7.18 -0.17 17.73
N HIS A 185 7.13 -1.41 17.24
CA HIS A 185 6.54 -2.54 17.95
C HIS A 185 7.61 -3.38 18.65
N ALA A 186 7.89 -3.07 19.92
CA ALA A 186 8.93 -3.72 20.73
C ALA A 186 8.84 -5.25 20.81
N PRO A 187 7.66 -5.91 20.99
CA PRO A 187 7.61 -7.37 21.13
C PRO A 187 8.00 -8.15 19.87
N LYS A 188 7.96 -7.51 18.68
CA LYS A 188 8.36 -8.14 17.40
C LYS A 188 9.57 -7.47 16.77
N ASP A 189 10.22 -6.56 17.49
CA ASP A 189 11.35 -5.74 17.00
C ASP A 189 11.11 -5.19 15.57
N GLY A 190 9.95 -4.57 15.37
CA GLY A 190 9.48 -4.14 14.06
C GLY A 190 9.17 -2.65 14.02
N PRO A 191 9.95 -1.82 13.29
CA PRO A 191 9.56 -0.43 13.05
C PRO A 191 8.44 -0.34 12.01
N ALA A 192 7.74 0.81 11.99
CA ALA A 192 6.86 1.14 10.88
C ALA A 192 7.66 1.19 9.57
N ARG A 193 7.08 0.67 8.48
CA ARG A 193 7.77 0.61 7.18
C ARG A 193 6.90 1.20 6.07
N ALA A 194 7.39 2.26 5.45
CA ALA A 194 6.70 2.98 4.38
C ALA A 194 7.05 2.34 3.02
N ARG A 195 6.35 1.24 2.66
CA ARG A 195 6.62 0.51 1.41
C ARG A 195 6.34 1.30 0.12
N THR A 196 5.56 2.37 0.20
CA THR A 196 5.19 3.20 -0.95
C THR A 196 5.15 4.66 -0.53
N THR A 197 6.21 5.40 -0.85
CA THR A 197 6.38 6.82 -0.47
C THR A 197 5.49 7.77 -1.27
N SER A 198 4.95 7.33 -2.42
CA SER A 198 4.09 8.16 -3.26
C SER A 198 2.68 8.41 -2.69
N LEU A 199 2.33 7.75 -1.58
CA LEU A 199 1.00 7.79 -0.98
C LEU A 199 1.00 8.38 0.44
N ASN A 200 2.12 8.95 0.89
CA ASN A 200 2.27 9.44 2.26
C ASN A 200 1.22 10.51 2.60
N GLU A 201 0.92 11.38 1.65
CA GLU A 201 -0.09 12.44 1.78
C GLU A 201 -1.54 11.93 1.78
N GLU A 202 -1.80 10.74 1.23
CA GLU A 202 -3.14 10.14 1.20
C GLU A 202 -3.57 9.68 2.59
N LEU A 203 -2.62 9.39 3.49
CA LEU A 203 -2.95 9.04 4.88
C LEU A 203 -3.73 10.17 5.58
N GLY A 204 -3.49 11.43 5.20
CA GLY A 204 -4.23 12.58 5.74
C GLY A 204 -5.63 12.77 5.15
N GLN A 205 -6.01 11.99 4.13
CA GLN A 205 -7.29 12.11 3.41
C GLN A 205 -8.20 10.88 3.62
N VAL A 206 -7.83 9.96 4.51
CA VAL A 206 -8.61 8.74 4.75
C VAL A 206 -9.91 9.09 5.49
N GLU A 207 -11.05 8.83 4.85
CA GLU A 207 -12.38 9.03 5.44
C GLU A 207 -12.94 7.75 6.09
N CYS A 208 -12.60 6.58 5.55
CA CYS A 208 -13.11 5.29 6.00
C CYS A 208 -11.98 4.30 6.22
N VAL A 209 -11.96 3.68 7.40
CA VAL A 209 -11.00 2.64 7.76
C VAL A 209 -11.73 1.30 7.82
N PHE A 210 -11.50 0.45 6.83
CA PHE A 210 -11.96 -0.94 6.85
C PHE A 210 -10.96 -1.76 7.66
N SER A 211 -11.41 -2.27 8.81
CA SER A 211 -10.58 -3.09 9.71
C SER A 211 -11.05 -4.53 9.67
N ASP A 212 -10.11 -5.47 9.54
CA ASP A 212 -10.39 -6.88 9.77
C ASP A 212 -10.47 -7.16 11.27
N LYS A 213 -11.27 -8.15 11.68
CA LYS A 213 -11.39 -8.53 13.09
C LYS A 213 -10.18 -9.37 13.51
N THR A 214 -9.92 -10.44 12.77
CA THR A 214 -8.95 -11.46 13.17
C THR A 214 -7.54 -11.02 12.80
N GLY A 215 -6.61 -11.06 13.75
CA GLY A 215 -5.22 -10.64 13.52
C GLY A 215 -4.98 -9.13 13.42
N THR A 216 -6.04 -8.30 13.42
CA THR A 216 -5.93 -6.83 13.51
C THR A 216 -6.56 -6.32 14.81
N LEU A 217 -7.87 -6.48 15.01
CA LEU A 217 -8.53 -6.03 16.25
C LEU A 217 -8.28 -6.98 17.43
N THR A 218 -8.08 -8.28 17.17
CA THR A 218 -7.89 -9.28 18.22
C THR A 218 -6.55 -9.99 18.11
N CYS A 219 -5.86 -10.21 19.24
CA CYS A 219 -4.54 -10.84 19.29
C CYS A 219 -4.54 -12.38 19.15
N ASN A 220 -5.63 -13.01 18.71
CA ASN A 220 -5.80 -14.48 18.63
C ASN A 220 -5.44 -15.23 19.94
N VAL A 221 -5.56 -14.57 21.08
CA VAL A 221 -5.38 -15.16 22.41
C VAL A 221 -6.73 -15.18 23.11
N MET A 222 -7.21 -16.38 23.41
CA MET A 222 -8.47 -16.57 24.14
C MET A 222 -8.16 -16.80 25.61
N LYS A 223 -8.49 -15.80 26.46
CA LYS A 223 -8.39 -15.91 27.92
C LYS A 223 -9.79 -16.19 28.48
N PHE A 224 -9.89 -17.22 29.32
CA PHE A 224 -11.10 -17.49 30.07
C PHE A 224 -11.17 -16.55 31.27
N TYR A 225 -12.22 -15.73 31.36
CA TYR A 225 -12.38 -14.75 32.44
C TYR A 225 -13.46 -15.14 33.44
N LYS A 226 -14.67 -15.40 32.95
CA LYS A 226 -15.84 -15.64 33.79
C LYS A 226 -16.72 -16.71 33.18
N PHE A 227 -17.47 -17.38 34.04
CA PHE A 227 -18.57 -18.24 33.63
C PHE A 227 -19.74 -18.07 34.60
N SER A 228 -20.95 -18.43 34.15
CA SER A 228 -22.13 -18.45 35.00
C SER A 228 -22.63 -19.89 35.10
N ALA A 229 -22.84 -20.35 36.33
CA ALA A 229 -23.39 -21.68 36.59
C ALA A 229 -24.51 -21.57 37.63
N ALA A 230 -25.67 -22.13 37.32
CA ALA A 230 -26.88 -22.09 38.16
C ALA A 230 -27.28 -20.67 38.62
N GLY A 231 -27.09 -19.66 37.77
CA GLY A 231 -27.40 -18.26 38.09
C GLY A 231 -26.34 -17.56 38.96
N VAL A 232 -25.28 -18.25 39.37
CA VAL A 232 -24.15 -17.68 40.09
C VAL A 232 -23.02 -17.37 39.11
N SER A 233 -22.55 -16.13 39.11
CA SER A 233 -21.40 -15.70 38.31
C SER A 233 -20.09 -15.99 39.04
N TYR A 234 -19.18 -16.69 38.35
CA TYR A 234 -17.85 -17.03 38.84
C TYR A 234 -16.79 -16.31 37.99
N GLY A 235 -15.77 -15.78 38.66
CA GLY A 235 -14.59 -15.13 38.05
C GLY A 235 -14.41 -13.67 38.49
N GLN A 236 -13.16 -13.30 38.78
CA GLN A 236 -12.73 -11.93 39.09
C GLN A 236 -12.11 -11.29 37.84
N GLY A 237 -12.27 -9.97 37.64
CA GLY A 237 -11.62 -9.26 36.53
C GLY A 237 -12.50 -8.32 35.71
N THR A 238 -13.26 -7.43 36.35
CA THR A 238 -13.88 -6.28 35.65
C THR A 238 -12.84 -5.29 35.13
N GLU A 239 -11.67 -5.21 35.77
CA GLU A 239 -10.64 -4.21 35.45
C GLU A 239 -9.98 -4.42 34.09
N GLU A 240 -9.67 -5.66 33.69
CA GLU A 240 -9.03 -5.91 32.38
C GLU A 240 -10.00 -5.72 31.21
N ILE A 241 -11.27 -6.10 31.37
CA ILE A 241 -12.30 -5.92 30.34
C ILE A 241 -12.64 -4.43 30.19
N GLY A 242 -12.70 -3.66 31.29
CA GLY A 242 -12.87 -2.21 31.26
C GLY A 242 -11.67 -1.47 30.66
N ARG A 243 -10.44 -1.91 30.98
CA ARG A 243 -9.19 -1.41 30.38
C ARG A 243 -9.14 -1.64 28.86
N MET A 244 -9.59 -2.81 28.38
CA MET A 244 -9.67 -3.10 26.94
C MET A 244 -10.78 -2.35 26.21
N SER A 245 -11.84 -1.93 26.91
CA SER A 245 -12.98 -1.21 26.33
C SER A 245 -12.84 0.32 26.34
N GLY A 246 -11.68 0.86 26.73
CA GLY A 246 -11.37 2.29 26.62
C GLY A 246 -11.99 3.21 27.68
N ASN A 247 -12.64 2.68 28.72
CA ASN A 247 -13.12 3.50 29.84
C ASN A 247 -12.08 3.46 30.98
N GLN A 248 -11.11 4.38 30.95
CA GLN A 248 -10.31 4.71 32.14
C GLN A 248 -10.72 6.09 32.69
N PRO A 249 -11.04 6.21 33.99
CA PRO A 249 -11.02 7.49 34.66
C PRO A 249 -9.56 7.96 34.86
N ALA A 250 -9.35 9.27 34.81
CA ALA A 250 -8.07 9.97 34.63
C ALA A 250 -7.00 9.81 35.75
N ASN A 251 -7.14 8.90 36.71
CA ASN A 251 -6.24 8.83 37.88
C ASN A 251 -5.19 7.69 37.83
N ALA A 252 -5.02 7.01 36.70
CA ALA A 252 -4.11 5.84 36.59
C ALA A 252 -2.66 6.17 36.18
N GLU A 253 -2.24 7.44 36.22
CA GLU A 253 -0.86 7.85 35.94
C GLU A 253 0.01 7.92 37.21
N GLU A 254 -0.57 8.10 38.40
CA GLU A 254 0.20 8.15 39.66
C GLU A 254 0.67 6.76 40.15
N ASP A 255 -0.08 5.69 39.88
CA ASP A 255 0.28 4.32 40.30
C ASP A 255 1.37 3.67 39.43
N ARG A 256 1.70 4.23 38.25
CA ARG A 256 2.76 3.67 37.39
C ARG A 256 4.16 3.91 37.94
N MET A 257 4.32 4.89 38.84
CA MET A 257 5.62 5.25 39.39
C MET A 257 5.92 4.53 40.71
N SER A 258 4.89 4.06 41.42
CA SER A 258 5.02 3.24 42.63
C SER A 258 5.31 1.77 42.30
N GLU A 259 4.60 1.14 41.36
CA GLU A 259 4.82 -0.27 40.98
C GLU A 259 6.20 -0.50 40.31
N ALA A 260 6.70 0.47 39.54
CA ALA A 260 8.04 0.39 38.94
C ALA A 260 9.15 0.40 40.01
N SER A 261 8.92 1.07 41.14
CA SER A 261 9.88 1.13 42.26
C SER A 261 9.90 -0.14 43.13
N GLU A 262 8.76 -0.82 43.26
CA GLU A 262 8.69 -2.09 44.02
C GLU A 262 9.30 -3.25 43.24
N THR A 263 9.13 -3.27 41.91
CA THR A 263 9.61 -4.35 41.05
C THR A 263 11.15 -4.40 40.94
N GLU A 264 11.83 -3.24 40.99
CA GLU A 264 13.30 -3.21 40.99
C GLU A 264 13.92 -3.74 42.30
N SER A 265 13.23 -3.60 43.44
CA SER A 265 13.74 -4.06 44.74
C SER A 265 13.67 -5.59 44.90
N SER A 266 12.67 -6.24 44.27
CA SER A 266 12.45 -7.68 44.40
C SER A 266 13.39 -8.53 43.51
N SER A 267 14.02 -7.94 42.49
CA SER A 267 14.86 -8.69 41.54
C SER A 267 16.26 -9.09 42.05
N LYS A 268 16.69 -8.58 43.22
CA LYS A 268 18.05 -8.82 43.76
C LYS A 268 18.17 -9.95 44.77
N THR A 269 17.08 -10.64 45.13
CA THR A 269 17.12 -11.67 46.16
C THR A 269 16.33 -12.90 45.75
N GLU A 270 16.94 -13.81 44.99
CA GLU A 270 16.74 -15.26 45.14
C GLU A 270 17.65 -16.04 44.18
N ALA A 271 18.82 -16.40 44.70
CA ALA A 271 19.65 -17.46 44.16
C ALA A 271 19.65 -18.60 45.20
N VAL A 272 18.83 -19.64 45.03
CA VAL A 272 19.02 -20.93 45.72
C VAL A 272 18.48 -22.11 44.89
N LYS A 273 19.40 -23.04 44.61
CA LYS A 273 19.29 -24.50 44.40
C LYS A 273 17.88 -25.13 44.43
N PHE A 274 17.53 -25.90 43.40
CA PHE A 274 17.91 -27.31 43.21
C PHE A 274 18.17 -27.59 41.73
#